data_AF-A0A9N7TTT3-F1
#
_entry.id   AF-A0A9N7TTT3-F1
#
_cell.length_a   1.000
_cell.length_b   1.000
_cell.length_c   1.000
_cell.angle_alpha   90.00
_cell.angle_beta   90.00
_cell.angle_gamma   90.00
#
_symmetry.space_group_name_H-M   'P 1'
#
loop_
_entity.id
_entity.type
_entity.pdbx_description
1 polymer ?
#
loop_
_entity_poly.entity_id
_entity_poly.type
_entity_poly.pdbx_seq_one_letter_code
_entity_poly.pdbx_strand_id
1 'polypeptide(L)'
;MMRTYTRGAPTVFFLSLLWPLLVPTVVATTEGDPSRGIPFMGGNYDGHPMLYFNRGNVEELQYAAAGTHRNMARRIREAGETMLEHPEEYLPPWSPAEFSARWNEVYGNNLGVLSMFCLLYPHRAGALDLAKDYMERMAAQPSW
;
A
#
# COMPACT_ATOMS: atom_id res chain seq x y z
N MET A 1 5.53 -22.03 73.89
CA MET A 1 5.46 -23.36 73.27
C MET A 1 5.10 -23.17 71.80
N MET A 2 6.11 -23.26 70.91
CA MET A 2 5.95 -23.07 69.47
C MET A 2 5.07 -24.16 68.86
N ARG A 3 3.98 -23.77 68.21
CA ARG A 3 3.24 -24.61 67.26
C ARG A 3 3.56 -24.12 65.86
N THR A 4 4.28 -24.94 65.12
CA THR A 4 4.52 -24.80 63.68
C THR A 4 3.20 -24.98 62.92
N TYR A 5 2.87 -24.03 62.04
CA TYR A 5 1.79 -24.17 61.07
C TYR A 5 2.33 -23.84 59.68
N THR A 6 2.83 -24.85 58.98
CA THR A 6 3.08 -24.80 57.54
C THR A 6 1.89 -25.44 56.84
N ARG A 7 0.89 -24.63 56.47
CA ARG A 7 -0.11 -25.03 55.46
C ARG A 7 -0.08 -24.06 54.30
N GLY A 8 0.07 -24.61 53.10
CA GLY A 8 -0.23 -23.91 51.85
C GLY A 8 0.94 -23.76 50.88
N ALA A 9 1.76 -24.78 50.68
CA ALA A 9 2.87 -24.70 49.72
C ALA A 9 3.08 -25.87 48.72
N PRO A 10 2.22 -26.91 48.58
CA PRO A 10 2.45 -27.88 47.51
C PRO A 10 1.59 -27.67 46.25
N THR A 11 0.44 -26.98 46.33
CA THR A 11 -0.52 -26.97 45.20
C THR A 11 -0.20 -25.94 44.11
N VAL A 12 0.46 -24.83 44.45
CA VAL A 12 0.74 -23.74 43.49
C VAL A 12 1.89 -24.10 42.55
N PHE A 13 2.88 -24.85 43.03
CA PHE A 13 4.02 -25.29 42.20
C PHE A 13 3.64 -26.31 41.12
N PHE A 14 2.61 -27.12 41.34
CA PHE A 14 2.18 -28.10 40.34
C PHE A 14 1.42 -27.47 39.15
N LEU A 15 0.71 -26.36 39.37
CA LEU A 15 -0.03 -25.67 38.30
C LEU A 15 0.89 -24.87 37.36
N SER A 16 2.02 -24.36 37.85
CA SER A 16 2.98 -23.61 37.04
C SER A 16 3.94 -24.49 36.23
N LEU A 17 4.16 -25.74 36.63
CA LEU A 17 5.00 -26.70 35.90
C LEU A 17 4.28 -27.43 34.75
N LEU A 18 2.94 -27.43 34.74
CA LEU A 18 2.13 -28.07 33.70
C LEU A 18 1.64 -27.10 32.60
N TRP A 19 1.82 -25.80 32.79
CA TRP A 19 1.52 -24.78 31.77
C TRP A 19 2.24 -25.00 30.43
N PRO A 20 3.53 -25.43 30.36
CA PRO A 20 4.19 -25.62 29.07
C PRO A 20 3.72 -26.89 28.32
N LEU A 21 2.92 -27.77 28.94
CA LEU A 21 2.36 -28.97 28.30
C LEU A 21 0.98 -28.74 27.66
N LEU A 22 0.35 -27.59 27.92
CA LEU A 22 -0.97 -27.22 27.42
C LEU A 22 -0.93 -26.12 26.35
N VAL A 23 0.24 -25.53 26.09
CA VAL A 23 0.43 -24.64 24.94
C VAL A 23 0.79 -25.55 23.77
N PRO A 24 -0.06 -25.69 22.73
CA PRO A 24 0.39 -26.25 21.48
C PRO A 24 1.61 -25.41 21.09
N THR A 25 2.74 -26.07 20.87
CA THR A 25 3.85 -25.45 20.17
C THR A 25 3.26 -24.85 18.89
N VAL A 26 2.99 -23.55 18.90
CA VAL A 26 2.97 -22.75 17.69
C VAL A 26 4.41 -22.82 17.26
N VAL A 27 4.74 -23.92 16.58
CA VAL A 27 5.78 -23.92 15.58
C VAL A 27 5.46 -22.66 14.81
N ALA A 28 6.30 -21.64 14.97
CA ALA A 28 6.33 -20.53 14.05
C ALA A 28 6.59 -21.20 12.71
N THR A 29 5.51 -21.54 12.02
CA THR A 29 5.56 -21.86 10.62
C THR A 29 6.21 -20.62 10.05
N THR A 30 7.41 -20.79 9.51
CA THR A 30 7.91 -19.91 8.46
C THR A 30 6.90 -20.05 7.32
N GLU A 31 5.73 -19.45 7.48
CA GLU A 31 4.58 -19.56 6.59
C GLU A 31 4.81 -18.55 5.46
N GLY A 32 5.87 -18.80 4.70
CA GLY A 32 6.13 -18.18 3.43
C GLY A 32 6.30 -19.30 2.44
N ASP A 33 5.26 -19.60 1.67
CA ASP A 33 5.41 -20.41 0.46
C ASP A 33 6.53 -19.75 -0.38
N PRO A 34 7.66 -20.44 -0.63
CA PRO A 34 8.79 -19.86 -1.36
C PRO A 34 8.43 -19.54 -2.82
N SER A 35 7.33 -20.10 -3.34
CA SER A 35 6.79 -19.76 -4.67
C SER A 35 5.81 -18.58 -4.65
N ARG A 36 5.46 -18.07 -3.45
CA ARG A 36 4.48 -17.00 -3.23
C ARG A 36 5.08 -15.78 -2.51
N GLY A 37 6.38 -15.80 -2.26
CA GLY A 37 7.09 -14.72 -1.58
C GLY A 37 7.21 -13.49 -2.47
N ILE A 38 6.76 -12.34 -1.97
CA ILE A 38 7.13 -11.04 -2.58
C ILE A 38 8.66 -10.95 -2.51
N PRO A 39 9.37 -10.83 -3.65
CA PRO A 39 10.83 -10.79 -3.64
C PRO A 39 11.31 -9.59 -2.83
N PHE A 40 12.17 -9.82 -1.85
CA PHE A 40 12.82 -8.74 -1.15
C PHE A 40 13.83 -8.07 -2.09
N MET A 41 13.56 -6.84 -2.52
CA MET A 41 14.42 -6.10 -3.45
C MET A 41 15.76 -5.64 -2.85
N GLY A 42 16.07 -5.99 -1.59
CA GLY A 42 17.42 -5.87 -1.05
C GLY A 42 17.91 -4.44 -0.76
N GLY A 43 17.07 -3.42 -0.94
CA GLY A 43 17.49 -2.02 -0.83
C GLY A 43 18.52 -1.58 -1.89
N ASN A 44 18.78 -2.41 -2.90
CA ASN A 44 19.68 -2.06 -3.99
C ASN A 44 18.93 -1.16 -4.98
N TYR A 45 19.24 0.13 -4.99
CA TYR A 45 18.57 1.10 -5.85
C TYR A 45 19.02 0.94 -7.31
N ASP A 46 18.11 0.51 -8.18
CA ASP A 46 18.35 0.35 -9.63
C ASP A 46 17.56 1.35 -10.49
N GLY A 47 16.88 2.31 -9.87
CA GLY A 47 16.09 3.36 -10.52
C GLY A 47 14.64 3.38 -10.05
N HIS A 48 13.78 4.00 -10.87
CA HIS A 48 12.34 4.07 -10.64
C HIS A 48 11.58 3.41 -11.80
N PRO A 49 10.37 2.87 -11.55
CA PRO A 49 9.67 2.74 -10.26
C PRO A 49 10.34 1.74 -9.31
N MET A 50 10.09 1.83 -8.00
CA MET A 50 10.75 0.96 -6.99
C MET A 50 9.90 0.62 -5.75
N LEU A 51 8.64 1.09 -5.69
CA LEU A 51 7.79 0.89 -4.51
C LEU A 51 7.11 -0.48 -4.51
N TYR A 52 6.45 -0.83 -5.62
CA TYR A 52 5.69 -2.09 -5.76
C TYR A 52 6.25 -3.00 -6.85
N PHE A 53 6.93 -2.41 -7.83
CA PHE A 53 7.50 -3.08 -8.99
C PHE A 53 8.69 -2.24 -9.48
N ASN A 54 9.61 -2.88 -10.19
CA ASN A 54 10.76 -2.21 -10.78
C ASN A 54 10.50 -1.83 -12.25
N ARG A 55 11.45 -1.11 -12.87
CA ARG A 55 11.36 -0.74 -14.30
C ARG A 55 11.19 -1.94 -15.23
N GLY A 56 11.82 -3.07 -14.93
CA GLY A 56 11.72 -4.29 -15.73
C GLY A 56 10.33 -4.94 -15.72
N ASN A 57 9.52 -4.67 -14.71
CA ASN A 57 8.15 -5.19 -14.62
C ASN A 57 7.12 -4.39 -15.45
N VAL A 58 7.46 -3.20 -15.95
CA VAL A 58 6.50 -2.30 -16.60
C VAL A 58 5.88 -2.91 -17.85
N GLU A 59 6.69 -3.56 -18.70
CA GLU A 59 6.21 -4.21 -19.92
C GLU A 59 5.24 -5.36 -19.61
N GLU A 60 5.54 -6.14 -18.56
CA GLU A 60 4.67 -7.23 -18.10
C GLU A 60 3.33 -6.69 -17.59
N LEU A 61 3.33 -5.58 -16.83
CA LEU A 61 2.11 -4.93 -16.36
C LEU A 61 1.24 -4.42 -17.51
N GLN A 62 1.86 -3.84 -18.55
CA GLN A 62 1.15 -3.39 -19.75
C GLN A 62 0.56 -4.56 -20.52
N TYR A 63 1.31 -5.66 -20.67
CA TYR A 63 0.80 -6.89 -21.28
C TYR A 63 -0.37 -7.49 -20.50
N ALA A 64 -0.25 -7.57 -19.17
CA ALA A 64 -1.30 -8.04 -18.29
C ALA A 64 -2.55 -7.15 -18.37
N ALA A 65 -2.40 -5.83 -18.46
CA ALA A 65 -3.50 -4.88 -18.63
C ALA A 65 -4.28 -5.09 -19.94
N ALA A 66 -3.63 -5.51 -21.02
CA ALA A 66 -4.29 -5.87 -22.28
C ALA A 66 -4.95 -7.28 -22.24
N GLY A 67 -4.45 -8.17 -21.38
CA GLY A 67 -4.89 -9.56 -21.29
C GLY A 67 -5.59 -9.91 -19.98
N THR A 68 -4.87 -10.59 -19.09
CA THR A 68 -5.40 -11.22 -17.88
C THR A 68 -6.06 -10.25 -16.90
N HIS A 69 -5.62 -8.99 -16.88
CA HIS A 69 -6.10 -7.95 -15.97
C HIS A 69 -6.97 -6.89 -16.66
N ARG A 70 -7.47 -7.17 -17.87
CA ARG A 70 -8.24 -6.22 -18.70
C ARG A 70 -9.39 -5.52 -17.97
N ASN A 71 -10.12 -6.24 -17.11
CA ASN A 71 -11.25 -5.64 -16.38
C ASN A 71 -10.81 -4.57 -15.38
N MET A 72 -9.67 -4.77 -14.71
CA MET A 72 -9.09 -3.79 -13.80
C MET A 72 -8.50 -2.62 -14.58
N ALA A 73 -7.73 -2.92 -15.63
CA ALA A 73 -7.15 -1.91 -16.51
C ALA A 73 -8.21 -1.01 -17.18
N ARG A 74 -9.38 -1.58 -17.52
CA ARG A 74 -10.53 -0.81 -18.03
C ARG A 74 -11.03 0.21 -17.02
N ARG A 75 -11.16 -0.14 -15.74
CA ARG A 75 -11.61 0.79 -14.69
C ARG A 75 -10.60 1.90 -14.44
N ILE A 76 -9.31 1.57 -14.44
CA ILE A 76 -8.23 2.56 -14.35
C ILE A 76 -8.27 3.51 -15.56
N ARG A 77 -8.47 2.96 -16.76
CA ARG A 77 -8.62 3.74 -17.99
C ARG A 77 -9.82 4.68 -17.91
N GLU A 78 -10.99 4.18 -17.53
CA GLU A 78 -12.19 5.00 -17.38
C GLU A 78 -11.96 6.17 -16.42
N ALA A 79 -11.39 5.92 -15.23
CA ALA A 79 -11.06 6.99 -14.29
C ALA A 79 -10.04 8.00 -14.83
N GLY A 80 -8.98 7.51 -15.50
CA GLY A 80 -7.96 8.36 -16.12
C GLY A 80 -8.49 9.24 -17.25
N GLU A 81 -9.34 8.69 -18.11
CA GLU A 81 -9.99 9.44 -19.18
C GLU A 81 -10.96 10.48 -18.61
N THR A 82 -11.77 10.14 -17.59
CA THR A 82 -12.66 11.12 -16.94
C THR A 82 -11.88 12.28 -16.33
N MET A 83 -10.74 12.02 -15.67
CA MET A 83 -9.88 13.08 -15.12
C MET A 83 -9.25 13.94 -16.23
N LEU A 84 -8.95 13.36 -17.39
CA LEU A 84 -8.41 14.08 -18.55
C LEU A 84 -9.47 14.93 -19.28
N GLU A 85 -10.71 14.46 -19.32
CA GLU A 85 -11.83 15.16 -19.95
C GLU A 85 -12.30 16.36 -19.11
N HIS A 86 -12.13 16.29 -17.79
CA HIS A 86 -12.62 17.28 -16.82
C HIS A 86 -11.55 17.72 -15.81
N PRO A 87 -10.36 18.17 -16.23
CA PRO A 87 -9.23 18.42 -15.32
C PRO A 87 -9.55 19.44 -14.22
N GLU A 88 -10.39 20.44 -14.50
CA GLU A 88 -10.85 21.45 -13.54
C GLU A 88 -11.64 20.90 -12.35
N GLU A 89 -12.28 19.74 -12.52
CA GLU A 89 -13.04 19.08 -11.44
C GLU A 89 -12.16 18.24 -10.51
N TYR A 90 -11.03 17.75 -11.04
CA TYR A 90 -10.19 16.76 -10.35
C TYR A 90 -8.86 17.30 -9.85
N LEU A 91 -8.34 18.37 -10.46
CA LEU A 91 -7.08 18.97 -10.06
C LEU A 91 -7.21 19.64 -8.68
N PRO A 92 -6.22 19.47 -7.80
CA PRO A 92 -6.21 20.20 -6.54
C PRO A 92 -6.15 21.70 -6.79
N PRO A 93 -6.83 22.52 -5.97
CA PRO A 93 -6.74 23.97 -6.09
C PRO A 93 -5.34 24.46 -5.71
N TRP A 94 -4.89 25.52 -6.36
CA TRP A 94 -3.64 26.19 -5.97
C TRP A 94 -3.75 26.89 -4.62
N SER A 95 -4.93 27.39 -4.28
CA SER A 95 -5.18 28.11 -3.03
C SER A 95 -5.11 27.16 -1.84
N PRO A 96 -4.20 27.37 -0.86
CA PRO A 96 -4.16 26.55 0.35
C PRO A 96 -5.45 26.58 1.15
N ALA A 97 -6.16 27.71 1.11
CA ALA A 97 -7.46 27.87 1.77
C ALA A 97 -8.53 26.98 1.13
N GLU A 98 -8.52 26.80 -0.19
CA GLU A 98 -9.45 25.90 -0.88
C GLU A 98 -9.02 24.44 -0.74
N PHE A 99 -7.70 24.16 -0.79
CA PHE A 99 -7.14 22.82 -0.67
C PHE A 99 -7.46 22.17 0.68
N SER A 100 -7.41 22.96 1.76
CA SER A 100 -7.64 22.52 3.14
C SER A 100 -9.07 22.79 3.65
N ALA A 101 -9.96 23.35 2.81
CA ALA A 101 -11.32 23.71 3.23
C ALA A 101 -12.19 22.51 3.62
N ARG A 102 -11.83 21.30 3.15
CA ARG A 102 -12.60 20.07 3.31
C ARG A 102 -11.67 18.88 3.47
N TRP A 103 -12.22 17.74 3.86
CA TRP A 103 -11.52 16.46 3.81
C TRP A 103 -11.06 16.19 2.37
N ASN A 104 -9.74 16.14 2.16
CA ASN A 104 -9.10 16.27 0.85
C ASN A 104 -8.36 14.99 0.42
N GLU A 105 -8.65 13.85 1.06
CA GLU A 105 -8.05 12.54 0.73
C GLU A 105 -8.23 12.16 -0.75
N VAL A 106 -9.29 12.67 -1.37
CA VAL A 106 -9.63 12.44 -2.77
C VAL A 106 -8.46 12.80 -3.69
N TYR A 107 -7.65 13.81 -3.33
CA TYR A 107 -6.52 14.22 -4.15
C TYR A 107 -5.42 13.15 -4.19
N GLY A 108 -5.04 12.61 -3.03
CA GLY A 108 -4.07 11.51 -2.96
C GLY A 108 -4.61 10.23 -3.59
N ASN A 109 -5.87 9.91 -3.32
CA ASN A 109 -6.52 8.69 -3.83
C ASN A 109 -6.58 8.69 -5.38
N ASN A 110 -6.98 9.80 -5.98
CA ASN A 110 -7.08 9.92 -7.43
C ASN A 110 -5.70 9.96 -8.10
N LEU A 111 -4.71 10.63 -7.49
CA LEU A 111 -3.35 10.69 -8.02
C LEU A 111 -2.73 9.28 -8.17
N GLY A 112 -3.00 8.36 -7.24
CA GLY A 112 -2.55 6.97 -7.36
C GLY A 112 -3.11 6.27 -8.60
N VAL A 113 -4.40 6.45 -8.88
CA VAL A 113 -5.06 5.90 -10.07
C VAL A 113 -4.53 6.55 -11.35
N LEU A 114 -4.41 7.88 -11.37
CA LEU A 114 -3.87 8.64 -12.50
C LEU A 114 -2.43 8.25 -12.82
N SER A 115 -1.62 7.99 -11.79
CA SER A 115 -0.22 7.55 -11.96
C SER A 115 -0.14 6.17 -12.62
N MET A 116 -0.99 5.21 -12.20
CA MET A 116 -1.05 3.91 -12.87
C MET A 116 -1.62 4.01 -14.28
N PHE A 117 -2.59 4.89 -14.53
CA PHE A 117 -3.09 5.16 -15.86
C PHE A 117 -1.97 5.62 -16.80
N CYS A 118 -1.15 6.60 -16.39
CA CYS A 118 0.01 7.06 -17.17
C CYS A 118 1.01 5.93 -17.45
N LEU A 119 1.24 5.03 -16.49
CA LEU A 119 2.17 3.91 -16.66
C LEU A 119 1.66 2.85 -17.64
N LEU A 120 0.37 2.50 -17.56
CA LEU A 120 -0.25 1.50 -18.42
C LEU A 120 -0.49 2.01 -19.85
N TYR A 121 -0.68 3.32 -20.02
CA TYR A 121 -0.98 3.95 -21.30
C TYR A 121 -0.02 5.12 -21.59
N PRO A 122 1.30 4.87 -21.74
CA PRO A 122 2.31 5.93 -21.83
C PRO A 122 2.19 6.81 -23.08
N HIS A 123 1.44 6.35 -24.09
CA HIS A 123 1.17 7.09 -25.33
C HIS A 123 -0.13 7.88 -25.29
N ARG A 124 -0.86 7.88 -24.16
CA ARG A 124 -2.06 8.71 -24.02
C ARG A 124 -1.63 10.18 -23.88
N ALA A 125 -1.85 10.95 -24.94
CA ALA A 125 -1.55 12.38 -24.96
C ALA A 125 -2.23 13.12 -23.81
N GLY A 126 -1.51 14.05 -23.17
CA GLY A 126 -2.00 14.86 -22.05
C GLY A 126 -2.01 14.16 -20.69
N ALA A 127 -2.00 12.82 -20.62
CA ALA A 127 -2.04 12.07 -19.36
C ALA A 127 -0.89 12.44 -18.41
N LEU A 128 0.33 12.40 -18.93
CA LEU A 128 1.53 12.71 -18.15
C LEU A 128 1.57 14.19 -17.73
N ASP A 129 1.12 15.10 -18.59
CA ASP A 129 1.12 16.53 -18.29
C ASP A 129 0.08 16.85 -17.20
N LEU A 130 -1.11 16.24 -17.26
CA LEU A 130 -2.10 16.33 -16.20
C LEU A 130 -1.54 15.81 -14.87
N ALA A 131 -0.90 14.63 -14.87
CA ALA A 131 -0.32 14.05 -13.67
C ALA A 131 0.77 14.95 -13.07
N LYS A 132 1.59 15.60 -13.89
CA LYS A 132 2.57 16.58 -13.45
C LYS A 132 1.92 17.80 -12.81
N ASP A 133 0.93 18.43 -13.47
CA ASP A 133 0.21 19.59 -12.91
C ASP A 133 -0.45 19.22 -11.57
N TYR A 134 -1.03 18.02 -11.49
CA TYR A 134 -1.59 17.47 -10.26
C TYR A 134 -0.57 17.43 -9.12
N MET A 135 0.61 16.86 -9.39
CA MET A 135 1.70 16.74 -8.42
C MET A 135 2.26 18.10 -8.02
N GLU A 136 2.42 19.04 -8.96
CA GLU A 136 2.89 20.41 -8.70
C GLU A 136 1.94 21.15 -7.76
N ARG A 137 0.63 21.04 -7.98
CA ARG A 137 -0.40 21.65 -7.11
C ARG A 137 -0.36 21.08 -5.69
N MET A 138 -0.16 19.77 -5.55
CA MET A 138 -0.01 19.14 -4.24
C MET A 138 1.31 19.54 -3.57
N ALA A 139 2.41 19.58 -4.31
CA ALA A 139 3.73 19.94 -3.80
C ALA A 139 3.84 21.40 -3.36
N ALA A 140 3.05 22.30 -3.96
CA ALA A 140 3.00 23.70 -3.59
C ALA A 140 2.25 24.00 -2.29
N GLN A 141 1.52 23.02 -1.73
CA GLN A 141 0.76 23.23 -0.50
C GLN A 141 1.69 23.37 0.71
N PRO A 142 1.50 24.38 1.58
CA PRO A 142 2.34 24.57 2.76
C PRO A 142 2.12 23.49 3.83
N SER A 143 0.96 22.83 3.81
CA SER A 143 0.60 21.70 4.65
C SER A 143 -0.44 20.86 3.92
N TRP A 144 -0.42 19.55 4.16
CA TRP A 144 -1.48 18.63 3.73
C TRP A 144 -2.42 18.35 4.89
#